data_AF-A0A5E4LVG2-F1
#
_entry.id   AF-A0A5E4LVG2-F1
#
_cell.length_a   1.000
_cell.length_b   1.000
_cell.length_c   1.000
_cell.angle_alpha   90.00
_cell.angle_beta   90.00
_cell.angle_gamma   90.00
#
_symmetry.space_group_name_H-M   'P 1'
#
loop_
_entity.id
_entity.type
_entity.pdbx_description
1 polymer ?
#
loop_
_entity_poly.entity_id
_entity_poly.type
_entity_poly.pdbx_seq_one_letter_code
_entity_poly.pdbx_strand_id
1 'polypeptide(L)'
;MMNLEVPMKWVRSLIPAELDQIVEKDKGSLIDGLKNIVISSILPAACVFVVFLIMGLLVLAVMGTVGSLAKNGASALEKSGLYGGGYALAGIVMAIAIMILQPIMFILGTGVHWLLATVFGGKGSYSDHAFYASHIQAGLNILAPIIVFGFFIPCIGYLIMFLALAYPIYPYYRLIKKVHDLDRVKAAIVVVAPIVIMIIAAVLLCIPYIAAVFAVKW
;
A
#
# COMPACT_ATOMS: atom_id res chain seq x y z
N MET A 1 -24.77 1.82 -13.64
CA MET A 1 -24.52 0.60 -12.83
C MET A 1 -23.08 0.19 -13.09
N MET A 2 -22.24 0.16 -12.05
CA MET A 2 -20.82 -0.21 -12.21
C MET A 2 -20.74 -1.73 -12.42
N ASN A 3 -20.04 -2.18 -13.47
CA ASN A 3 -19.84 -3.62 -13.68
C ASN A 3 -18.95 -4.18 -12.55
N LEU A 4 -19.56 -4.95 -11.63
CA LEU A 4 -18.86 -5.54 -10.47
C LEU A 4 -17.92 -6.69 -10.86
N GLU A 5 -17.91 -7.13 -12.12
CA GLU A 5 -17.01 -8.19 -12.60
C GLU A 5 -15.54 -7.81 -12.44
N VAL A 6 -15.18 -6.54 -12.67
CA VAL A 6 -13.78 -6.09 -12.61
C VAL A 6 -13.23 -6.12 -11.17
N PRO A 7 -13.88 -5.49 -10.16
CA PRO A 7 -13.46 -5.63 -8.77
C PRO A 7 -13.42 -7.08 -8.28
N MET A 8 -14.41 -7.90 -8.67
CA MET A 8 -14.42 -9.31 -8.29
C MET A 8 -13.24 -10.08 -8.85
N LYS A 9 -12.82 -9.78 -10.08
CA LYS A 9 -11.63 -10.37 -10.68
C LYS A 9 -10.36 -9.99 -9.92
N TRP A 10 -10.24 -8.74 -9.47
CA TRP A 10 -9.11 -8.30 -8.64
C TRP A 10 -9.06 -9.05 -7.30
N VAL A 11 -10.20 -9.20 -6.62
CA VAL A 11 -10.27 -9.99 -5.38
C VAL A 11 -9.93 -11.46 -5.64
N ARG A 12 -10.43 -12.05 -6.72
CA ARG A 12 -10.10 -13.44 -7.09
C ARG A 12 -8.62 -13.63 -7.40
N SER A 13 -7.94 -12.63 -7.97
CA SER A 13 -6.50 -12.72 -8.24
C SER A 13 -5.63 -12.87 -6.99
N LEU A 14 -6.18 -12.57 -5.82
CA LEU A 14 -5.53 -12.84 -4.54
C LEU A 14 -5.56 -14.34 -4.19
N ILE A 15 -6.54 -15.08 -4.73
CA ILE A 15 -6.65 -16.53 -4.57
C ILE A 15 -5.69 -17.20 -5.56
N PRO A 16 -4.69 -17.96 -5.09
CA PRO A 16 -3.62 -18.51 -5.94
C PRO A 16 -4.12 -19.39 -7.09
N ALA A 17 -5.16 -20.20 -6.86
CA ALA A 17 -5.74 -21.07 -7.89
C ALA A 17 -6.47 -20.27 -8.99
N GLU A 18 -7.11 -19.16 -8.62
CA GLU A 18 -7.79 -18.26 -9.56
C GLU A 18 -6.81 -17.39 -10.33
N LEU A 19 -5.71 -16.96 -9.68
CA LEU A 19 -4.63 -16.23 -10.33
C LEU A 19 -4.04 -17.03 -11.49
N ASP A 20 -3.83 -18.33 -11.32
CA ASP A 20 -3.36 -19.19 -12.39
C ASP A 20 -4.32 -19.21 -13.58
N GLN A 21 -5.63 -19.26 -13.34
CA GLN A 21 -6.63 -19.22 -14.41
C GLN A 21 -6.64 -17.87 -15.13
N ILE A 22 -6.48 -16.76 -14.40
CA ILE A 22 -6.37 -15.41 -14.97
C ILE A 22 -5.16 -15.34 -15.90
N VAL A 23 -4.01 -15.85 -15.47
CA VAL A 23 -2.78 -15.85 -16.30
C VAL A 23 -2.94 -16.67 -17.58
N GLU A 24 -3.74 -17.74 -17.57
CA GLU A 24 -3.97 -18.57 -18.76
C GLU A 24 -5.02 -17.99 -19.72
N LYS A 25 -6.10 -17.42 -19.18
CA LYS A 25 -7.27 -17.01 -19.96
C LYS A 25 -7.18 -15.57 -20.43
N ASP A 26 -6.62 -14.69 -19.60
CA ASP A 26 -6.60 -13.27 -19.88
C ASP A 26 -5.32 -12.85 -20.55
N LYS A 27 -5.45 -12.03 -21.59
CA LYS A 27 -4.33 -11.32 -22.21
C LYS A 27 -4.57 -9.84 -22.04
N GLY A 28 -3.52 -9.10 -21.75
CA GLY A 28 -3.61 -7.66 -21.60
C GLY A 28 -2.27 -6.98 -21.70
N SER A 29 -2.31 -5.66 -21.76
CA SER A 29 -1.13 -4.82 -21.92
C SER A 29 -0.73 -4.16 -20.60
N LEU A 30 0.49 -3.62 -20.57
CA LEU A 30 0.94 -2.70 -19.52
C LEU A 30 -0.06 -1.56 -19.28
N ILE A 31 -0.67 -1.02 -20.34
CA ILE A 31 -1.64 0.08 -20.24
C ILE A 31 -2.90 -0.37 -19.49
N ASP A 32 -3.39 -1.58 -19.75
CA ASP A 32 -4.53 -2.14 -19.03
C ASP A 32 -4.18 -2.40 -17.56
N GLY A 33 -2.94 -2.82 -17.30
CA GLY A 33 -2.43 -2.93 -15.94
C GLY A 33 -2.40 -1.60 -15.20
N LEU A 34 -1.91 -0.53 -15.85
CA LEU A 34 -1.90 0.81 -15.27
C LEU A 34 -3.31 1.34 -15.01
N LYS A 35 -4.27 1.08 -15.90
CA LYS A 35 -5.68 1.43 -15.66
C LYS A 35 -6.21 0.76 -14.40
N ASN A 36 -5.92 -0.53 -14.18
CA ASN A 36 -6.33 -1.23 -12.96
C ASN A 36 -5.73 -0.57 -11.71
N ILE A 37 -4.47 -0.17 -11.75
CA ILE A 37 -3.82 0.51 -10.63
C ILE A 37 -4.43 1.87 -10.36
N VAL A 38 -4.63 2.69 -11.40
CA VAL A 38 -5.22 4.03 -11.26
C VAL A 38 -6.63 3.92 -10.67
N ILE A 39 -7.48 3.05 -11.21
CA ILE A 39 -8.86 2.88 -10.73
C ILE A 39 -8.85 2.33 -9.30
N SER A 40 -8.05 1.31 -9.01
CA SER A 40 -8.01 0.70 -7.68
C SER A 40 -7.38 1.62 -6.63
N SER A 41 -6.53 2.59 -7.00
CA SER A 41 -5.91 3.55 -6.08
C SER A 41 -6.89 4.58 -5.49
N ILE A 42 -8.04 4.79 -6.14
CA ILE A 42 -9.08 5.72 -5.66
C ILE A 42 -9.60 5.29 -4.28
N LEU A 43 -9.79 3.99 -4.08
CA LEU A 43 -10.33 3.47 -2.83
C LEU A 43 -9.40 3.70 -1.63
N PRO A 44 -8.12 3.28 -1.62
CA PRO A 44 -7.21 3.58 -0.52
C PRO A 44 -7.03 5.10 -0.32
N ALA A 45 -6.98 5.90 -1.39
CA ALA A 45 -6.91 7.36 -1.27
C ALA A 45 -8.14 7.94 -0.54
N ALA A 46 -9.35 7.50 -0.90
CA ALA A 46 -10.57 7.89 -0.23
C ALA A 46 -10.60 7.45 1.24
N CYS A 47 -10.14 6.23 1.55
CA CYS A 47 -10.07 5.74 2.92
C CYS A 47 -9.08 6.55 3.77
N VAL A 48 -7.89 6.88 3.24
CA VAL A 48 -6.93 7.74 3.93
C VAL A 48 -7.53 9.11 4.19
N PHE A 49 -8.17 9.73 3.19
CA PHE A 49 -8.85 11.01 3.39
C PHE A 49 -9.89 10.94 4.52
N VAL A 50 -10.74 9.92 4.53
CA VAL A 50 -11.78 9.73 5.58
C VAL A 50 -11.14 9.56 6.96
N VAL A 51 -10.07 8.78 7.09
CA VAL A 51 -9.37 8.62 8.39
C VAL A 51 -8.81 9.94 8.88
N PHE A 52 -8.14 10.71 8.02
CA PHE A 52 -7.59 12.01 8.41
C PHE A 52 -8.71 13.02 8.76
N LEU A 53 -9.84 12.96 8.07
CA LEU A 53 -11.01 13.76 8.40
C LEU A 53 -11.56 13.39 9.79
N ILE A 54 -11.72 12.09 10.09
CA ILE A 54 -12.14 11.61 11.40
C ILE A 54 -11.16 12.07 12.48
N MET A 55 -9.85 11.94 12.25
CA MET A 55 -8.83 12.42 13.19
C MET A 55 -8.92 13.94 13.42
N GLY A 56 -9.12 14.73 12.36
CA GLY A 56 -9.31 16.17 12.48
C GLY A 56 -10.55 16.53 13.30
N LEU A 57 -11.67 15.84 13.08
CA LEU A 57 -12.90 16.02 13.87
C LEU A 57 -12.72 15.60 15.33
N LEU A 58 -12.02 14.50 15.59
CA LEU A 58 -11.71 14.04 16.95
C LEU A 58 -10.82 15.03 17.69
N VAL A 59 -9.78 15.57 17.04
CA VAL A 59 -8.91 16.60 17.62
C VAL A 59 -9.70 17.86 17.95
N LEU A 60 -10.57 18.30 17.04
CA LEU A 60 -11.43 19.45 17.27
C LEU A 60 -12.37 19.21 18.47
N ALA A 61 -12.99 18.03 18.56
CA ALA A 61 -13.90 17.68 19.64
C ALA A 61 -13.18 17.57 21.00
N VAL A 62 -12.07 16.84 21.06
CA VAL A 62 -11.33 16.60 22.31
C VAL A 62 -10.67 17.88 22.80
N MET A 63 -9.89 18.56 21.95
CA MET A 63 -9.21 19.78 22.35
C MET A 63 -10.17 20.96 22.56
N GLY A 64 -11.26 21.02 21.79
CA GLY A 64 -12.32 22.01 22.01
C GLY A 64 -13.01 21.82 23.37
N THR A 65 -13.29 20.58 23.76
CA THR A 65 -13.92 20.26 25.05
C THR A 65 -12.96 20.44 26.23
N VAL A 66 -11.71 19.96 26.11
CA VAL A 66 -10.67 20.18 27.14
C VAL A 66 -10.35 21.66 27.27
N GLY A 67 -10.31 22.37 26.14
CA GLY A 67 -10.08 23.81 26.05
C GLY A 67 -11.15 24.61 26.77
N SER A 68 -12.43 24.32 26.52
CA SER A 68 -13.55 25.04 27.16
C SER A 68 -13.61 24.84 28.68
N LEU A 69 -13.07 23.73 29.20
CA LEU A 69 -12.91 23.47 30.62
C LEU A 69 -11.68 24.17 31.23
N ALA A 70 -10.71 24.56 30.41
CA ALA A 70 -9.53 25.30 30.85
C ALA A 70 -9.80 26.81 30.90
N LYS A 71 -9.12 27.53 31.80
CA LYS A 71 -9.23 29.01 31.92
C LYS A 71 -8.86 29.78 30.63
N ASN A 72 -8.25 29.11 29.65
CA ASN A 72 -7.77 29.68 28.39
C ASN A 72 -8.60 29.23 27.16
N GLY A 73 -9.90 28.97 27.33
CA GLY A 73 -10.74 28.31 26.33
C GLY A 73 -10.76 28.92 24.93
N ALA A 74 -10.68 30.24 24.79
CA ALA A 74 -10.60 30.88 23.47
C ALA A 74 -9.33 30.48 22.69
N SER A 75 -8.17 30.50 23.36
CA SER A 75 -6.89 30.12 22.74
C SER A 75 -6.80 28.62 22.45
N ALA A 76 -7.48 27.79 23.24
CA ALA A 76 -7.52 26.35 23.03
C ALA A 76 -8.41 25.98 21.83
N LEU A 77 -9.51 26.69 21.63
CA LEU A 77 -10.40 26.50 20.48
C LEU A 77 -9.74 26.95 19.17
N GLU A 78 -8.98 28.05 19.19
CA GLU A 78 -8.22 28.50 18.03
C GLU A 78 -7.16 27.45 17.61
N LYS A 79 -6.39 26.95 18.59
CA LYS A 79 -5.40 25.90 18.34
C LYS A 79 -6.05 24.59 17.85
N SER A 80 -7.18 24.18 18.42
CA SER A 80 -7.86 22.96 17.99
C SER A 80 -8.41 23.08 16.56
N GLY A 81 -8.90 24.26 16.18
CA GLY A 81 -9.28 24.58 14.80
C GLY A 81 -8.10 24.47 13.83
N LEU A 82 -6.94 25.02 14.20
CA LEU A 82 -5.71 24.91 13.40
C LEU A 82 -5.26 23.46 13.23
N TYR A 83 -5.19 22.68 14.31
CA TYR A 83 -4.80 21.27 14.23
C TYR A 83 -5.81 20.43 13.46
N GLY A 84 -7.11 20.59 13.76
CA GLY A 84 -8.19 19.88 13.07
C GLY A 84 -8.23 20.18 11.57
N GLY A 85 -8.11 21.45 11.19
CA GLY A 85 -7.98 21.87 9.79
C GLY A 85 -6.69 21.36 9.13
N GLY A 86 -5.58 21.34 9.88
CA GLY A 86 -4.31 20.77 9.45
C GLY A 86 -4.41 19.28 9.09
N TYR A 87 -5.11 18.48 9.90
CA TYR A 87 -5.37 17.06 9.58
C TYR A 87 -6.20 16.89 8.32
N ALA A 88 -7.25 17.70 8.14
CA ALA A 88 -8.06 17.63 6.93
C ALA A 88 -7.23 17.97 5.67
N LEU A 89 -6.42 19.03 5.73
CA LEU A 89 -5.50 19.39 4.63
C LEU A 89 -4.48 18.29 4.37
N ALA A 90 -3.87 17.73 5.41
CA ALA A 90 -2.95 16.60 5.29
C ALA A 90 -3.63 15.40 4.63
N GLY A 91 -4.89 15.11 4.99
CA GLY A 91 -5.69 14.05 4.36
C GLY A 91 -5.87 14.25 2.86
N ILE A 92 -6.17 15.48 2.42
CA ILE A 92 -6.30 15.81 0.99
C ILE A 92 -4.96 15.62 0.27
N VAL A 93 -3.88 16.18 0.83
CA VAL A 93 -2.54 16.07 0.23
C VAL A 93 -2.11 14.61 0.12
N MET A 94 -2.34 13.80 1.15
CA MET A 94 -2.01 12.38 1.15
C MET A 94 -2.86 11.58 0.17
N ALA A 95 -4.16 11.87 0.05
CA ALA A 95 -5.02 11.21 -0.92
C ALA A 95 -4.57 11.48 -2.37
N ILE A 96 -4.23 12.74 -2.68
CA ILE A 96 -3.67 13.12 -3.99
C ILE A 96 -2.32 12.43 -4.21
N ALA A 97 -1.45 12.45 -3.20
CA ALA A 97 -0.14 11.81 -3.28
C ALA A 97 -0.28 10.30 -3.56
N ILE A 98 -1.22 9.59 -2.92
CA ILE A 98 -1.48 8.17 -3.18
C ILE A 98 -1.89 7.95 -4.63
N MET A 99 -2.83 8.74 -5.17
CA MET A 99 -3.29 8.58 -6.55
C MET A 99 -2.18 8.78 -7.59
N ILE A 100 -1.18 9.61 -7.30
CA ILE A 100 -0.05 9.89 -8.20
C ILE A 100 1.10 8.91 -7.98
N LEU A 101 1.51 8.71 -6.73
CA LEU A 101 2.67 7.90 -6.38
C LEU A 101 2.39 6.42 -6.58
N GLN A 102 1.15 5.95 -6.41
CA GLN A 102 0.86 4.53 -6.48
C GLN A 102 1.12 3.92 -7.86
N PRO A 103 0.67 4.51 -8.99
CA PRO A 103 1.07 4.07 -10.33
C PRO A 103 2.59 4.07 -10.55
N ILE A 104 3.29 5.10 -10.05
CA ILE A 104 4.75 5.23 -10.20
C ILE A 104 5.45 4.11 -9.44
N MET A 105 5.11 3.92 -8.17
CA MET A 105 5.67 2.88 -7.31
C MET A 105 5.34 1.48 -7.83
N PHE A 106 4.17 1.31 -8.45
CA PHE A 106 3.81 0.07 -9.13
C PHE A 106 4.73 -0.23 -10.32
N ILE A 107 4.98 0.73 -11.21
CA ILE A 107 5.90 0.57 -12.34
C ILE A 107 7.31 0.23 -11.83
N LEU A 108 7.81 0.97 -10.84
CA LEU A 108 9.13 0.72 -10.27
C LEU A 108 9.20 -0.66 -9.61
N GLY A 109 8.21 -1.01 -8.80
CA GLY A 109 8.15 -2.29 -8.10
C GLY A 109 8.07 -3.48 -9.05
N THR A 110 7.20 -3.43 -10.06
CA THR A 110 7.11 -4.49 -11.08
C THR A 110 8.34 -4.53 -11.98
N GLY A 111 8.96 -3.38 -12.26
CA GLY A 111 10.22 -3.28 -12.98
C GLY A 111 11.36 -3.99 -12.25
N VAL A 112 11.49 -3.79 -10.93
CA VAL A 112 12.49 -4.48 -10.10
C VAL A 112 12.28 -5.99 -10.11
N HIS A 113 11.05 -6.47 -9.90
CA HIS A 113 10.75 -7.90 -9.94
C HIS A 113 11.03 -8.51 -11.32
N TRP A 114 10.67 -7.81 -12.40
CA TRP A 114 10.94 -8.24 -13.76
C TRP A 114 12.45 -8.31 -14.04
N LEU A 115 13.22 -7.27 -13.72
CA LEU A 115 14.68 -7.26 -13.90
C LEU A 115 15.35 -8.40 -13.16
N LEU A 116 14.97 -8.63 -11.90
CA LEU A 116 15.48 -9.75 -11.11
C LEU A 116 15.11 -11.08 -11.77
N ALA A 117 13.86 -11.26 -12.20
CA ALA A 117 13.45 -12.47 -12.90
C ALA A 117 14.28 -12.71 -14.17
N THR A 118 14.54 -11.67 -14.95
CA THR A 118 15.39 -11.73 -16.16
C THR A 118 16.84 -12.11 -15.82
N VAL A 119 17.43 -11.55 -14.75
CA VAL A 119 18.77 -11.92 -14.28
C VAL A 119 18.85 -13.41 -13.91
N PHE A 120 17.76 -13.98 -13.38
CA PHE A 120 17.67 -15.40 -13.05
C PHE A 120 17.31 -16.31 -14.25
N GLY A 121 17.23 -15.75 -15.46
CA GLY A 121 16.94 -16.47 -16.72
C GLY A 121 15.46 -16.56 -17.08
N GLY A 122 14.61 -15.71 -16.50
CA GLY A 122 13.18 -15.66 -16.76
C GLY A 122 12.84 -15.24 -18.19
N LYS A 123 11.80 -15.84 -18.78
CA LYS A 123 11.41 -15.64 -20.18
C LYS A 123 10.22 -14.71 -20.39
N GLY A 124 9.61 -14.22 -19.30
CA GLY A 124 8.38 -13.43 -19.36
C GLY A 124 8.60 -12.00 -19.85
N SER A 125 7.62 -11.47 -20.60
CA SER A 125 7.65 -10.07 -21.02
C SER A 125 7.32 -9.14 -19.84
N TYR A 126 7.88 -7.93 -19.84
CA TYR A 126 7.56 -6.93 -18.83
C TYR A 126 6.08 -6.54 -18.85
N SER A 127 5.49 -6.44 -20.06
CA SER A 127 4.08 -6.08 -20.23
C SER A 127 3.15 -7.11 -19.58
N ASP A 128 3.39 -8.40 -19.81
CA ASP A 128 2.58 -9.47 -19.20
C ASP A 128 2.75 -9.49 -17.68
N HIS A 129 3.99 -9.39 -17.21
CA HIS A 129 4.30 -9.35 -15.78
C HIS A 129 3.57 -8.20 -15.08
N ALA A 130 3.67 -6.99 -15.61
CA ALA A 130 3.00 -5.82 -15.06
C ALA A 130 1.47 -5.96 -15.16
N PHE A 131 0.93 -6.45 -16.28
CA PHE A 131 -0.51 -6.65 -16.43
C PHE A 131 -1.08 -7.58 -15.35
N TYR A 132 -0.47 -8.74 -15.11
CA TYR A 132 -0.97 -9.67 -14.09
C TYR A 132 -0.63 -9.22 -12.66
N ALA A 133 0.52 -8.60 -12.42
CA ALA A 133 0.84 -7.97 -11.14
C ALA A 133 -0.18 -6.89 -10.76
N SER A 134 -0.72 -6.18 -11.75
CA SER A 134 -1.75 -5.16 -11.50
C SER A 134 -3.03 -5.74 -10.92
N HIS A 135 -3.39 -6.98 -11.27
CA HIS A 135 -4.58 -7.64 -10.71
C HIS A 135 -4.39 -7.90 -9.22
N ILE A 136 -3.23 -8.47 -8.85
CA ILE A 136 -2.87 -8.73 -7.46
C ILE A 136 -2.88 -7.41 -6.69
N GLN A 137 -2.17 -6.39 -7.18
CA GLN A 137 -2.09 -5.10 -6.51
C GLN A 137 -3.45 -4.41 -6.40
N ALA A 138 -4.29 -4.46 -7.43
CA ALA A 138 -5.63 -3.92 -7.38
C ALA A 138 -6.52 -4.67 -6.37
N GLY A 139 -6.34 -5.99 -6.26
CA GLY A 139 -6.98 -6.80 -5.22
C GLY A 139 -6.57 -6.36 -3.81
N LEU A 140 -5.28 -6.12 -3.59
CA LEU A 140 -4.76 -5.61 -2.31
C LEU A 140 -5.32 -4.21 -2.01
N ASN A 141 -5.44 -3.35 -3.02
CA ASN A 141 -6.03 -2.02 -2.88
C ASN A 141 -7.50 -2.09 -2.46
N ILE A 142 -8.25 -3.09 -2.93
CA ILE A 142 -9.62 -3.34 -2.46
C ILE A 142 -9.64 -3.74 -0.98
N LEU A 143 -8.65 -4.49 -0.52
CA LEU A 143 -8.55 -4.91 0.88
C LEU A 143 -7.94 -3.82 1.80
N ALA A 144 -7.28 -2.81 1.24
CA ALA A 144 -6.65 -1.72 1.98
C ALA A 144 -7.56 -1.02 3.03
N PRO A 145 -8.86 -0.78 2.78
CA PRO A 145 -9.75 -0.20 3.78
C PRO A 145 -9.81 -1.05 5.07
N ILE A 146 -9.82 -2.38 4.95
CA ILE A 146 -9.85 -3.28 6.12
C ILE A 146 -8.61 -3.06 6.99
N ILE A 147 -7.45 -2.84 6.37
CA ILE A 147 -6.19 -2.59 7.06
C ILE A 147 -6.22 -1.21 7.74
N VAL A 148 -6.64 -0.19 6.99
CA VAL A 148 -6.69 1.20 7.44
C VAL A 148 -7.66 1.37 8.61
N PHE A 149 -8.86 0.76 8.54
CA PHE A 149 -9.83 0.81 9.62
C PHE A 149 -9.51 -0.17 10.77
N GLY A 150 -8.82 -1.28 10.50
CA GLY A 150 -8.32 -2.19 11.54
C GLY A 150 -7.35 -1.50 12.51
N PHE A 151 -6.68 -0.43 12.08
CA PHE A 151 -5.75 0.35 12.89
C PHE A 151 -6.40 1.06 14.08
N PHE A 152 -7.72 1.27 14.05
CA PHE A 152 -8.46 1.85 15.18
C PHE A 152 -8.55 0.89 16.39
N ILE A 153 -8.19 -0.38 16.22
CA ILE A 153 -8.14 -1.36 17.30
C ILE A 153 -6.66 -1.60 17.66
N PRO A 154 -6.18 -1.09 18.81
CA PRO A 154 -4.81 -1.31 19.27
C PRO A 154 -4.44 -2.81 19.27
N CYS A 155 -3.18 -3.13 18.95
CA CYS A 155 -2.62 -4.49 18.82
C CYS A 155 -3.19 -5.32 17.64
N ILE A 156 -4.52 -5.39 17.47
CA ILE A 156 -5.15 -6.13 16.35
C ILE A 156 -4.82 -5.48 15.01
N GLY A 157 -4.83 -4.15 14.94
CA GLY A 157 -4.48 -3.41 13.72
C GLY A 157 -3.06 -3.72 13.22
N TYR A 158 -2.09 -3.82 14.13
CA TYR A 158 -0.71 -4.16 13.77
C TYR A 158 -0.58 -5.61 13.27
N LEU A 159 -1.29 -6.55 13.88
CA LEU A 159 -1.31 -7.94 13.40
C LEU A 159 -1.95 -8.05 12.02
N ILE A 160 -3.09 -7.37 11.79
CA ILE A 160 -3.76 -7.31 10.48
C ILE A 160 -2.83 -6.71 9.44
N MET A 161 -2.15 -5.60 9.77
CA MET A 161 -1.19 -4.95 8.88
C MET A 161 -0.03 -5.88 8.53
N PHE A 162 0.55 -6.58 9.51
CA PHE A 162 1.62 -7.54 9.26
C PHE A 162 1.17 -8.67 8.33
N LEU A 163 -0.01 -9.26 8.58
CA LEU A 163 -0.57 -10.30 7.73
C LEU A 163 -0.85 -9.79 6.32
N ALA A 164 -1.36 -8.57 6.18
CA ALA A 164 -1.65 -7.98 4.88
C ALA A 164 -0.38 -7.62 4.08
N LEU A 165 0.73 -7.29 4.74
CA LEU A 165 2.03 -7.09 4.10
C LEU A 165 2.68 -8.40 3.68
N ALA A 166 2.51 -9.47 4.47
CA ALA A 166 3.05 -10.79 4.17
C ALA A 166 2.24 -11.53 3.10
N TYR A 167 0.92 -11.35 3.09
CA TYR A 167 0.01 -12.01 2.16
C TYR A 167 0.40 -11.93 0.68
N PRO A 168 0.74 -10.76 0.09
CA PRO A 168 1.07 -10.66 -1.33
C PRO A 168 2.30 -11.44 -1.76
N ILE A 169 3.18 -11.84 -0.83
CA ILE A 169 4.39 -12.61 -1.14
C ILE A 169 4.04 -13.89 -1.92
N TYR A 170 2.98 -14.60 -1.52
CA TYR A 170 2.62 -15.86 -2.15
C TYR A 170 2.01 -15.70 -3.56
N PRO A 171 1.01 -14.82 -3.79
CA PRO A 171 0.53 -14.50 -5.14
C PRO A 171 1.63 -14.01 -6.08
N TYR A 172 2.54 -13.13 -5.62
CA TYR A 172 3.66 -12.66 -6.43
C TYR A 172 4.64 -13.79 -6.77
N TYR A 173 4.91 -14.70 -5.83
CA TYR A 173 5.72 -15.90 -6.09
C TYR A 173 5.11 -16.77 -7.19
N ARG A 174 3.80 -17.04 -7.11
CA ARG A 174 3.08 -17.81 -8.13
C ARG A 174 3.12 -17.12 -9.49
N LEU A 175 2.87 -15.81 -9.49
CA LEU A 175 2.93 -14.99 -10.68
C LEU A 175 4.29 -15.07 -11.36
N ILE A 176 5.38 -14.83 -10.62
CA ILE A 176 6.74 -14.84 -11.17
C ILE A 176 7.08 -16.23 -11.70
N LYS A 177 6.79 -17.28 -10.94
CA LYS A 177 7.01 -18.65 -11.38
C LYS A 177 6.31 -18.93 -12.71
N LYS A 178 5.06 -18.49 -12.86
CA LYS A 178 4.23 -18.79 -14.03
C LYS A 178 4.59 -17.93 -15.24
N VAL A 179 4.73 -16.62 -15.07
CA VAL A 179 5.01 -15.67 -16.16
C VAL A 179 6.44 -15.83 -16.68
N HIS A 180 7.40 -16.12 -15.80
CA HIS A 180 8.81 -16.19 -16.17
C HIS A 180 9.36 -17.61 -16.35
N ASP A 181 8.55 -18.64 -16.09
CA ASP A 181 8.96 -20.05 -16.18
C ASP A 181 10.21 -20.35 -15.33
N LEU A 182 10.28 -19.75 -14.14
CA LEU A 182 11.38 -19.94 -13.20
C LEU A 182 11.15 -21.15 -12.30
N ASP A 183 12.24 -21.77 -11.84
CA ASP A 183 12.18 -22.78 -10.79
C ASP A 183 11.73 -22.16 -9.46
N ARG A 184 11.31 -23.04 -8.53
CA ARG A 184 10.72 -22.63 -7.24
C ARG A 184 11.67 -21.75 -6.42
N VAL A 185 12.97 -22.04 -6.44
CA VAL A 185 13.95 -21.34 -5.60
C VAL A 185 14.21 -19.95 -6.18
N LYS A 186 14.48 -19.86 -7.49
CA LYS A 186 14.70 -18.56 -8.15
C LYS A 186 13.47 -17.66 -8.05
N ALA A 187 12.27 -18.20 -8.27
CA ALA A 187 11.03 -17.41 -8.13
C ALA A 187 10.85 -16.86 -6.70
N ALA A 188 11.19 -17.64 -5.67
CA ALA A 188 11.14 -17.17 -4.29
C ALA A 188 12.17 -16.06 -4.01
N ILE A 189 13.40 -16.20 -4.52
CA ILE A 189 14.44 -15.17 -4.38
C ILE A 189 14.02 -13.86 -5.05
N VAL A 190 13.43 -13.91 -6.25
CA VAL A 190 12.95 -12.71 -6.96
C VAL A 190 11.93 -11.92 -6.14
N VAL A 191 11.04 -12.59 -5.39
CA VAL A 191 10.04 -11.93 -4.54
C VAL A 191 10.64 -11.42 -3.24
N VAL A 192 11.48 -12.23 -2.59
CA VAL A 192 11.97 -11.94 -1.23
C VAL A 192 13.16 -10.96 -1.24
N ALA A 193 14.00 -10.98 -2.29
CA ALA A 193 15.20 -10.15 -2.34
C ALA A 193 14.89 -8.64 -2.25
N PRO A 194 13.91 -8.06 -2.99
CA PRO A 194 13.55 -6.65 -2.82
C PRO A 194 13.13 -6.31 -1.39
N ILE A 195 12.38 -7.20 -0.72
CA ILE A 195 11.92 -7.00 0.66
C ILE A 195 13.11 -6.98 1.61
N VAL A 196 14.04 -7.93 1.48
CA VAL A 196 15.25 -8.00 2.31
C VAL A 196 16.13 -6.77 2.10
N ILE A 197 16.32 -6.34 0.85
CA ILE A 197 17.08 -5.13 0.52
C ILE A 197 16.44 -3.89 1.15
N MET A 198 15.12 -3.75 1.07
CA MET A 198 14.42 -2.63 1.72
C MET A 198 14.57 -2.65 3.24
N ILE A 199 14.50 -3.82 3.88
CA ILE A 199 14.70 -3.96 5.33
C ILE A 199 16.12 -3.55 5.72
N ILE A 200 17.13 -4.04 4.99
CA ILE A 200 18.53 -3.68 5.25
C ILE A 200 18.72 -2.17 5.06
N ALA A 201 18.20 -1.59 3.99
CA ALA A 201 18.28 -0.16 3.73
C ALA A 201 17.61 0.66 4.85
N ALA A 202 16.41 0.25 5.29
CA ALA A 202 15.69 0.91 6.38
C ALA A 202 16.48 0.86 7.70
N VAL A 203 17.07 -0.30 8.05
CA VAL A 203 17.90 -0.44 9.25
C VAL A 203 19.14 0.46 9.16
N LEU A 204 19.84 0.48 8.02
CA LEU A 204 21.02 1.31 7.83
C LEU A 204 20.71 2.81 7.92
N LEU A 205 19.55 3.25 7.41
CA LEU A 205 19.08 4.64 7.53
C LEU A 205 18.69 5.01 8.96
N CYS A 206 18.23 4.05 9.79
CA CYS A 206 17.89 4.30 11.19
C CYS A 206 19.13 4.44 12.10
N ILE A 207 20.26 3.81 11.77
CA ILE A 207 21.50 3.89 12.57
C ILE A 207 21.93 5.35 12.87
N PRO A 208 22.08 6.26 11.89
CA PRO A 208 22.49 7.64 12.16
C PRO A 208 21.43 8.40 12.96
N TYR A 209 20.13 8.12 12.76
CA TYR A 209 19.06 8.72 13.55
C TYR A 209 19.16 8.31 15.03
N ILE A 210 19.33 7.01 15.29
CA ILE A 210 19.50 6.48 16.65
C ILE A 210 20.77 7.07 17.28
N ALA A 211 21.88 7.09 16.55
CA ALA A 211 23.13 7.69 17.02
C ALA A 211 22.97 9.19 17.35
N ALA A 212 22.22 9.94 16.53
CA ALA A 212 21.93 11.35 16.79
C ALA A 212 21.07 11.54 18.06
N VAL A 213 20.03 10.72 18.25
CA VAL A 213 19.18 10.76 19.46
C VAL A 213 20.01 10.50 20.72
N PHE A 214 20.95 9.55 20.69
CA PHE A 214 21.84 9.26 21.82
C PHE A 214 23.00 10.26 21.97
N ALA A 215 23.37 11.00 20.92
CA ALA A 215 24.39 12.05 20.96
C ALA A 215 23.87 13.38 21.54
N VAL A 216 22.55 13.62 21.48
CA VAL A 216 21.92 14.74 22.19
C VAL A 216 21.96 14.42 23.68
N LYS A 217 22.95 14.98 24.38
CA LYS A 217 23.01 14.94 25.85
C LYS A 217 21.76 15.61 26.41
N TRP A 218 20.98 14.85 27.17
CA TRP A 218 19.92 15.36 28.04
C TRP A 218 20.53 16.07 29.26
#